data_AF-A0A963GPG1-F1
#
_entry.id   AF-A0A963GPG1-F1
#
_cell.length_a   1.000
_cell.length_b   1.000
_cell.length_c   1.000
_cell.angle_alpha   90.00
_cell.angle_beta   90.00
_cell.angle_gamma   90.00
#
_symmetry.space_group_name_H-M   'P 1'
#
loop_
_entity.id
_entity.type
_entity.pdbx_description
1 polymer ?
#
loop_
_entity_poly.entity_id
_entity_poly.type
_entity_poly.pdbx_seq_one_letter_code
_entity_poly.pdbx_strand_id
1 'polypeptide(L)'
;TKDNEQRSAELFQKYAQASGCADSDFQRRIYNLIMITTHREQPSRKDEQFIVDIDLSSFGLPWDEFERDGRRIRAECADMSDDAYYPSHVKFLQMLQERPTFFFTDFFQNRYERTARENIERLITSLRKRGYD
;
A
#
# COMPACT_ATOMS: atom_id res chain seq x y z
N THR A 1 -1.12 8.17 -5.76
CA THR A 1 -1.03 6.73 -6.10
C THR A 1 -2.07 6.25 -7.09
N LYS A 2 -3.37 6.66 -7.07
CA LYS A 2 -4.43 6.18 -8.01
C LYS A 2 -4.00 5.93 -9.47
N ASP A 3 -3.07 6.73 -9.97
CA ASP A 3 -2.54 6.63 -11.32
C ASP A 3 -1.46 5.52 -11.47
N ASN A 4 -0.64 5.26 -10.46
CA ASN A 4 0.49 4.34 -10.53
C ASN A 4 0.05 2.87 -10.64
N GLU A 5 -0.87 2.40 -9.79
CA GLU A 5 -1.32 1.00 -9.84
C GLU A 5 -2.12 0.76 -11.13
N GLN A 6 -2.99 1.70 -11.50
CA GLN A 6 -3.76 1.63 -12.75
C GLN A 6 -2.85 1.63 -13.98
N ARG A 7 -1.88 2.56 -14.07
CA ARG A 7 -0.87 2.58 -15.14
C ARG A 7 -0.05 1.30 -15.18
N SER A 8 0.31 0.73 -14.03
CA SER A 8 1.05 -0.52 -13.96
C SER A 8 0.23 -1.70 -14.48
N ALA A 9 -1.06 -1.74 -14.14
CA ALA A 9 -1.98 -2.77 -14.60
C ALA A 9 -2.26 -2.67 -16.11
N GLU A 10 -2.44 -1.46 -16.63
CA GLU A 10 -2.58 -1.17 -18.07
C GLU A 10 -1.31 -1.51 -18.84
N LEU A 11 -0.15 -1.15 -18.30
CA LEU A 11 1.15 -1.47 -18.89
C LEU A 11 1.35 -2.98 -18.97
N PHE A 12 1.03 -3.71 -17.89
CA PHE A 12 1.06 -5.17 -17.89
C PHE A 12 0.16 -5.76 -18.99
N GLN A 13 -1.10 -5.30 -19.10
CA GLN A 13 -2.02 -5.78 -20.13
C GLN A 13 -1.47 -5.54 -21.54
N LYS A 14 -0.93 -4.35 -21.80
CA LYS A 14 -0.31 -4.02 -23.10
C LYS A 14 0.82 -4.99 -23.45
N TYR A 15 1.70 -5.30 -22.49
CA TYR A 15 2.79 -6.25 -22.72
C TYR A 15 2.31 -7.69 -22.90
N ALA A 16 1.37 -8.16 -22.07
CA ALA A 16 0.86 -9.52 -22.13
C ALA A 16 0.14 -9.81 -23.47
N GLN A 17 -0.62 -8.82 -23.97
CA GLN A 17 -1.25 -8.88 -25.29
C GLN A 17 -0.21 -8.93 -26.41
N ALA A 18 0.81 -8.06 -26.35
CA ALA A 18 1.85 -7.99 -27.37
C ALA A 18 2.74 -9.24 -27.43
N SER A 19 2.99 -9.88 -26.29
CA SER A 19 3.83 -11.09 -26.21
C SER A 19 3.04 -12.38 -26.46
N GLY A 20 1.71 -12.34 -26.48
CA GLY A 20 0.87 -13.53 -26.54
C GLY A 20 1.03 -14.43 -25.30
N CYS A 21 1.54 -13.90 -24.19
CA CYS A 21 1.79 -14.67 -22.99
C CYS A 21 0.50 -14.90 -22.19
N ALA A 22 0.22 -16.16 -21.90
CA ALA A 22 -0.88 -16.64 -21.08
C ALA A 22 -2.29 -16.31 -21.60
N ASP A 23 -3.27 -17.08 -21.17
CA ASP A 23 -4.68 -16.86 -21.53
C ASP A 23 -5.26 -15.59 -20.89
N SER A 24 -6.43 -15.17 -21.38
CA SER A 24 -7.10 -13.96 -20.92
C SER A 24 -7.49 -13.98 -19.44
N ASP A 25 -7.75 -15.15 -18.88
CA ASP A 25 -8.15 -15.28 -17.47
C ASP A 25 -6.95 -15.08 -16.56
N PHE A 26 -5.79 -15.63 -16.94
CA PHE A 26 -4.53 -15.36 -16.26
C PHE A 26 -4.17 -13.87 -16.29
N GLN A 27 -4.25 -13.23 -17.47
CA GLN A 27 -3.96 -11.80 -17.59
C GLN A 27 -4.89 -10.94 -16.71
N ARG A 28 -6.18 -11.27 -16.69
CA ARG A 28 -7.17 -10.62 -15.81
C ARG A 28 -6.84 -10.83 -14.33
N ARG A 29 -6.39 -12.03 -13.96
CA ARG A 29 -5.97 -12.36 -12.59
C ARG A 29 -4.82 -11.48 -12.14
N ILE A 30 -3.78 -11.31 -12.96
CA ILE A 30 -2.64 -10.43 -12.65
C ILE A 30 -3.06 -8.97 -12.58
N TYR A 31 -3.88 -8.50 -13.52
CA TYR A 31 -4.44 -7.14 -13.47
C TYR A 31 -5.14 -6.88 -12.13
N ASN A 32 -6.00 -7.81 -11.69
CA ASN A 32 -6.70 -7.67 -10.40
C ASN A 32 -5.73 -7.71 -9.20
N LEU A 33 -4.68 -8.54 -9.25
CA LEU A 33 -3.65 -8.57 -8.22
C LEU A 33 -2.82 -7.26 -8.17
N ILE A 34 -2.64 -6.56 -9.29
CA ILE A 34 -2.05 -5.21 -9.25
C ILE A 34 -3.04 -4.24 -8.61
N MET A 35 -4.31 -4.27 -9.03
CA MET A 35 -5.32 -3.32 -8.56
C MET A 35 -5.67 -3.48 -7.08
N ILE A 36 -5.56 -4.67 -6.49
CA ILE A 36 -5.84 -4.86 -5.05
C ILE A 36 -4.82 -4.11 -4.17
N THR A 37 -3.62 -3.80 -4.67
CA THR A 37 -2.62 -2.96 -3.98
C THR A 37 -3.00 -1.49 -3.89
N THR A 38 -4.13 -1.08 -4.48
CA THR A 38 -4.73 0.23 -4.21
C THR A 38 -5.32 0.33 -2.80
N HIS A 39 -5.50 -0.80 -2.11
CA HIS A 39 -6.00 -0.90 -0.73
C HIS A 39 -7.42 -0.35 -0.52
N ARG A 40 -8.21 -0.22 -1.59
CA ARG A 40 -9.61 0.26 -1.51
C ARG A 40 -10.63 -0.84 -1.26
N GLU A 41 -10.28 -2.06 -1.66
CA GLU A 41 -11.11 -3.24 -1.52
C GLU A 41 -10.41 -4.24 -0.59
N GLN A 42 -11.20 -5.07 0.08
CA GLN A 42 -10.63 -6.14 0.89
C GLN A 42 -10.31 -7.36 0.00
N PRO A 43 -9.12 -7.95 0.14
CA PRO A 43 -8.76 -9.15 -0.61
C PRO A 43 -9.65 -10.31 -0.19
N SER A 44 -10.23 -10.99 -1.17
CA SER A 44 -11.12 -12.13 -0.95
C SER A 44 -10.40 -13.46 -1.15
N ARG A 45 -9.46 -13.51 -2.09
CA ARG A 45 -8.71 -14.70 -2.44
C ARG A 45 -7.36 -14.76 -1.74
N LYS A 46 -6.84 -15.98 -1.57
CA LYS A 46 -5.60 -16.19 -0.82
C LYS A 46 -4.39 -15.48 -1.43
N ASP A 47 -4.30 -15.44 -2.75
CA ASP A 47 -3.24 -14.72 -3.45
C ASP A 47 -3.37 -13.20 -3.34
N GLU A 48 -4.58 -12.66 -3.43
CA GLU A 48 -4.86 -11.24 -3.14
C GLU A 48 -4.42 -10.87 -1.72
N GLN A 49 -4.75 -11.72 -0.73
CA GLN A 49 -4.34 -11.52 0.67
C GLN A 49 -2.82 -11.45 0.79
N PHE A 50 -2.09 -12.38 0.17
CA PHE A 50 -0.64 -12.35 0.20
C PHE A 50 -0.04 -11.14 -0.52
N ILE A 51 -0.60 -10.72 -1.66
CA ILE A 51 -0.12 -9.53 -2.38
C ILE A 51 -0.30 -8.27 -1.53
N VAL A 52 -1.47 -8.09 -0.91
CA VAL A 52 -1.73 -6.96 0.01
C VAL A 52 -0.80 -7.01 1.22
N ASP A 53 -0.60 -8.19 1.81
CA ASP A 53 0.27 -8.35 2.97
C ASP A 53 1.74 -8.04 2.66
N ILE A 54 2.22 -8.47 1.49
CA ILE A 54 3.59 -8.19 1.01
C ILE A 54 3.77 -6.69 0.79
N ASP A 55 2.83 -6.05 0.10
CA ASP A 55 2.88 -4.62 -0.20
C ASP A 55 2.91 -3.76 1.08
N LEU A 56 2.12 -4.14 2.08
CA LEU A 56 2.03 -3.43 3.37
C LEU A 56 3.08 -3.88 4.40
N SER A 57 3.92 -4.86 4.10
CA SER A 57 4.84 -5.44 5.08
C SER A 57 5.87 -4.46 5.63
N SER A 58 6.22 -3.43 4.86
CA SER A 58 7.14 -2.35 5.25
C SER A 58 6.64 -1.54 6.45
N PHE A 59 5.32 -1.48 6.67
CA PHE A 59 4.75 -0.85 7.87
C PHE A 59 5.13 -1.60 9.15
N GLY A 60 5.39 -2.90 9.07
CA GLY A 60 5.80 -3.74 10.19
C GLY A 60 7.29 -3.70 10.53
N LEU A 61 8.08 -2.84 9.89
CA LEU A 61 9.51 -2.70 10.17
C LEU A 61 9.78 -1.99 11.52
N PRO A 62 10.98 -2.15 12.12
CA PRO A 62 11.39 -1.32 13.24
C PRO A 62 11.25 0.18 12.91
N TRP A 63 10.91 0.99 13.91
CA TRP A 63 10.56 2.40 13.71
C TRP A 63 11.59 3.18 12.86
N ASP A 64 12.88 3.02 13.13
CA ASP A 64 13.92 3.77 12.43
C ASP A 64 13.99 3.41 10.93
N GLU A 65 13.68 2.16 10.57
CA GLU A 65 13.62 1.71 9.19
C GLU A 65 12.34 2.18 8.50
N PHE A 66 11.20 2.04 9.18
CA PHE A 66 9.91 2.54 8.71
C PHE A 66 9.97 4.05 8.43
N GLU A 67 10.52 4.84 9.36
CA GLU A 67 10.63 6.29 9.24
C GLU A 67 11.62 6.71 8.14
N ARG A 68 12.75 6.00 8.01
CA ARG A 68 13.70 6.19 6.91
C ARG A 68 13.04 5.94 5.55
N ASP A 69 12.31 4.84 5.40
CA ASP A 69 11.69 4.49 4.13
C ASP A 69 10.52 5.43 3.81
N GLY A 70 9.75 5.85 4.81
CA GLY A 70 8.75 6.92 4.66
C GLY A 70 9.35 8.25 4.18
N ARG A 71 10.53 8.64 4.67
CA ARG A 71 11.24 9.83 4.17
C ARG A 71 11.67 9.69 2.71
N ARG A 72 12.07 8.50 2.27
CA ARG A 72 12.40 8.22 0.85
C ARG A 72 11.16 8.33 -0.03
N ILE A 73 10.04 7.72 0.37
CA ILE A 73 8.76 7.83 -0.35
C ILE A 73 8.31 9.29 -0.45
N ARG A 74 8.44 10.08 0.64
CA ARG A 74 8.15 11.51 0.59
C ARG A 74 9.04 12.25 -0.41
N ALA A 75 10.32 11.89 -0.51
CA ALA A 75 11.27 12.50 -1.43
C ALA A 75 10.96 12.19 -2.90
N GLU A 76 10.37 11.03 -3.21
CA GLU A 76 9.88 10.71 -4.57
C GLU A 76 8.74 11.64 -5.01
N CYS A 77 8.01 12.22 -4.05
CA CYS A 77 6.94 13.20 -4.28
C CYS A 77 7.42 14.65 -4.05
N ALA A 78 8.70 14.95 -4.27
CA ALA A 78 9.30 16.27 -4.00
C ALA A 78 8.58 17.45 -4.69
N ASP A 79 7.93 17.20 -5.84
CA ASP A 79 7.17 18.21 -6.59
C ASP A 79 5.86 18.62 -5.90
N MET A 80 5.38 17.84 -4.91
CA MET A 80 4.21 18.17 -4.11
C MET A 80 4.63 18.96 -2.86
N SER A 81 3.90 20.03 -2.54
CA SER A 81 4.03 20.69 -1.23
C SER A 81 3.57 19.77 -0.10
N ASP A 82 4.03 20.04 1.12
CA ASP A 82 3.63 19.30 2.30
C ASP A 82 2.10 19.40 2.55
N ASP A 83 1.49 20.56 2.31
CA ASP A 83 0.05 20.78 2.43
C ASP A 83 -0.78 19.99 1.39
N ALA A 84 -0.18 19.65 0.25
CA ALA A 84 -0.83 18.81 -0.75
C ALA A 84 -0.63 17.31 -0.47
N TYR A 85 0.54 16.94 0.06
CA TYR A 85 0.93 15.55 0.27
C TYR A 85 0.34 14.98 1.57
N TYR A 86 0.62 15.60 2.72
CA TYR A 86 0.38 14.99 4.02
C TYR A 86 -1.09 14.75 4.34
N PRO A 87 -2.06 15.63 4.01
CA PRO A 87 -3.48 15.33 4.25
C PRO A 87 -3.95 14.05 3.54
N SER A 88 -3.48 13.84 2.30
CA SER A 88 -3.80 12.61 1.56
C SER A 88 -3.14 11.37 2.15
N HIS A 89 -1.90 11.52 2.64
CA HIS A 89 -1.16 10.46 3.30
C HIS A 89 -1.81 10.06 4.63
N VAL A 90 -2.17 11.04 5.47
CA VAL A 90 -2.86 10.82 6.74
C VAL A 90 -4.18 10.08 6.53
N LYS A 91 -4.99 10.48 5.55
CA LYS A 91 -6.24 9.77 5.19
C LYS A 91 -6.00 8.31 4.79
N PHE A 92 -4.97 8.05 4.00
CA PHE A 92 -4.61 6.68 3.62
C PHE A 92 -4.20 5.84 4.84
N LEU A 93 -3.36 6.39 5.73
CA LEU A 93 -2.93 5.71 6.94
C LEU A 93 -4.10 5.46 7.91
N GLN A 94 -5.01 6.42 8.07
CA GLN A 94 -6.23 6.26 8.88
C GLN A 94 -7.12 5.13 8.34
N MET A 95 -7.36 5.12 7.02
CA MET A 95 -8.13 4.05 6.37
C MET A 95 -7.53 2.66 6.66
N LEU A 96 -6.19 2.52 6.66
CA LEU A 96 -5.54 1.27 7.02
C LEU A 96 -5.70 0.95 8.52
N GLN A 97 -5.56 1.95 9.39
CA GLN A 97 -5.67 1.80 10.84
C GLN A 97 -7.07 1.35 11.27
N GLU A 98 -8.12 1.83 10.59
CA GLU A 98 -9.53 1.53 10.87
C GLU A 98 -9.95 0.12 10.43
N ARG A 99 -9.12 -0.60 9.67
CA ARG A 99 -9.42 -1.98 9.28
C ARG A 99 -9.43 -2.90 10.52
N PRO A 100 -10.34 -3.90 10.56
CA PRO A 100 -10.34 -4.91 11.63
C PRO A 100 -9.00 -5.63 11.77
N THR A 101 -8.34 -5.91 10.65
CA THR A 101 -6.98 -6.47 10.59
C THR A 101 -6.15 -5.67 9.59
N PHE A 102 -4.88 -5.44 9.90
CA PHE A 102 -3.93 -4.76 9.03
C PHE A 102 -3.41 -5.70 7.95
N PHE A 103 -3.07 -6.92 8.37
CA PHE A 103 -2.67 -8.03 7.51
C PHE A 103 -3.76 -9.11 7.46
N PHE A 104 -3.84 -9.86 6.37
CA PHE A 104 -4.91 -10.83 6.11
C PHE A 104 -4.49 -12.28 6.35
N THR A 105 -3.19 -12.57 6.39
CA THR A 105 -2.67 -13.92 6.64
C THR A 105 -2.01 -14.05 8.01
N ASP A 106 -2.18 -15.20 8.64
CA ASP A 106 -1.69 -15.48 10.00
C ASP A 106 -0.19 -15.18 10.18
N PHE A 107 0.64 -15.47 9.17
CA PHE A 107 2.07 -15.19 9.23
C PHE A 107 2.34 -13.69 9.40
N PHE A 108 1.72 -12.85 8.57
CA PHE A 108 1.94 -11.40 8.61
C PHE A 108 1.25 -10.77 9.82
N GLN A 109 0.07 -11.25 10.22
CA GLN A 109 -0.59 -10.78 11.44
C GLN A 109 0.29 -11.01 12.67
N ASN A 110 0.74 -12.25 12.88
CA ASN A 110 1.56 -12.59 14.05
C ASN A 110 2.91 -11.85 14.07
N ARG A 111 3.47 -11.56 12.88
CA ARG A 111 4.80 -10.98 12.76
C ARG A 111 4.81 -9.44 12.77
N TYR A 112 3.82 -8.80 12.16
CA TYR A 112 3.89 -7.38 11.80
C TYR A 112 2.72 -6.53 12.28
N GLU A 113 1.54 -7.10 12.58
CA GLU A 113 0.30 -6.35 12.87
C GLU A 113 0.50 -5.29 13.97
N ARG A 114 1.05 -5.72 15.11
CA ARG A 114 1.26 -4.83 16.26
C ARG A 114 2.18 -3.66 15.91
N THR A 115 3.33 -3.96 15.31
CA THR A 115 4.32 -2.94 14.94
C THR A 115 3.81 -2.00 13.86
N ALA A 116 3.07 -2.50 12.86
CA ALA A 116 2.46 -1.67 11.83
C ALA A 116 1.47 -0.65 12.41
N ARG A 117 0.60 -1.10 13.33
CA ARG A 117 -0.37 -0.22 14.00
C ARG A 117 0.32 0.84 14.89
N GLU A 118 1.33 0.44 15.66
CA GLU A 118 2.12 1.37 16.49
C GLU A 118 2.84 2.42 15.63
N ASN A 119 3.45 2.01 14.51
CA ASN A 119 4.16 2.89 13.59
C ASN A 119 3.22 3.91 12.94
N ILE A 120 2.06 3.46 12.44
CA ILE A 120 1.08 4.34 11.80
C ILE A 120 0.48 5.33 12.79
N GLU A 121 0.11 4.87 13.98
CA GLU A 121 -0.43 5.75 15.02
C GLU A 121 0.57 6.85 15.38
N ARG A 122 1.85 6.47 15.54
CA ARG A 122 2.93 7.41 15.83
C ARG A 122 3.12 8.42 14.69
N LEU A 123 3.08 7.98 13.43
CA LEU A 123 3.22 8.84 12.26
C LEU A 123 2.03 9.80 12.11
N ILE A 124 0.79 9.31 12.19
CA ILE A 124 -0.42 10.14 12.14
C ILE A 124 -0.37 11.21 13.25
N THR A 125 -0.03 10.81 14.47
CA THR A 125 0.06 11.74 15.61
C THR A 125 1.13 12.82 15.36
N SER A 126 2.28 12.45 14.80
CA SER A 126 3.33 13.39 14.44
C SER A 126 2.88 14.40 13.37
N LEU A 127 2.17 13.93 12.34
CA LEU A 127 1.67 14.78 11.25
C LEU A 127 0.57 15.74 11.72
N ARG A 128 -0.37 15.28 12.54
CA ARG A 128 -1.39 16.14 13.15
C ARG A 128 -0.80 17.22 14.05
N LYS A 129 0.24 16.90 14.84
CA LYS A 129 0.99 17.91 15.64
C LYS A 129 1.66 18.98 14.78
N ARG A 130 1.94 18.69 13.51
CA ARG A 130 2.48 19.64 12.53
C ARG A 130 1.40 20.42 11.77
N GLY A 131 0.11 20.13 12.01
CA GLY A 131 -1.02 20.80 11.37
C GLY A 131 -1.56 20.11 10.12
N TYR A 132 -1.20 18.84 9.88
CA TYR A 132 -1.71 18.06 8.75
C TYR A 132 -2.78 17.05 9.21
N ASP A 133 -4.02 17.23 8.74
CA ASP A 133 -5.19 16.40 9.07
C ASP A 133 -5.66 15.49 7.92
#